data_AF-Q1Q4Q6-F1
#
_entry.id   AF-Q1Q4Q6-F1
#
_cell.length_a   1.000
_cell.length_b   1.000
_cell.length_c   1.000
_cell.angle_alpha   90.00
_cell.angle_beta   90.00
_cell.angle_gamma   90.00
#
_symmetry.space_group_name_H-M   'P 1'
#
loop_
_entity.id
_entity.type
_entity.pdbx_description
1 polymer ?
#
loop_
_entity_poly.entity_id
_entity_poly.type
_entity_poly.pdbx_seq_one_letter_code
_entity_poly.pdbx_strand_id
1 'polypeptide(L)'
;MNLPNADQAQVDRKKITEYLLCTSHPDGSNKAVFLSQFGFTLENWRILAESLRKHGATYNVVKVVESEYGTRYSVDGLLETPDSRNPYIRTVWIIEKKSTTPRLITAHPK
;
A
#
# COMPACT_ATOMS: atom_id res chain seq x y z
N MET A 1 7.81 -11.08 -11.45
CA MET A 1 7.83 -9.80 -12.18
C MET A 1 7.61 -8.68 -11.18
N ASN A 2 8.24 -7.53 -11.37
CA ASN A 2 8.08 -6.38 -10.47
C ASN A 2 6.87 -5.55 -10.85
N LEU A 3 6.43 -4.66 -9.95
CA LEU A 3 5.41 -3.65 -10.25
C LEU A 3 5.95 -2.72 -11.37
N PRO A 4 5.22 -2.51 -12.48
CA PRO A 4 5.69 -1.62 -13.54
C PRO A 4 5.81 -0.17 -13.02
N ASN A 5 6.86 0.55 -13.43
CA ASN A 5 7.12 1.95 -13.02
C ASN A 5 7.06 2.19 -11.49
N ALA A 6 7.57 1.22 -10.72
CA ALA A 6 7.53 1.28 -9.26
C ALA A 6 8.29 2.48 -8.67
N ASP A 7 9.29 3.00 -9.38
CA ASP A 7 10.02 4.23 -9.06
C ASP A 7 9.11 5.48 -9.06
N GLN A 8 8.00 5.43 -9.79
CA GLN A 8 7.01 6.50 -9.87
C GLN A 8 5.79 6.26 -8.97
N ALA A 9 5.78 5.17 -8.18
CA ALA A 9 4.61 4.74 -7.42
C ALA A 9 4.09 5.84 -6.48
N GLN A 10 2.80 6.14 -6.60
CA GLN A 10 2.13 7.18 -5.82
C GLN A 10 1.34 6.57 -4.66
N VAL A 11 1.62 7.11 -3.47
CA VAL A 11 0.86 6.85 -2.25
C VAL A 11 0.33 8.20 -1.76
N ASP A 12 -0.96 8.42 -1.99
CA ASP A 12 -1.62 9.68 -1.65
C ASP A 12 -1.73 9.86 -0.13
N ARG A 13 -1.45 11.08 0.37
CA ARG A 13 -1.62 11.42 1.79
C ARG A 13 -3.01 11.03 2.30
N LYS A 14 -4.06 11.44 1.57
CA LYS A 14 -5.45 11.13 1.91
C LYS A 14 -5.68 9.63 2.05
N LYS A 15 -5.07 8.83 1.16
CA LYS A 15 -5.20 7.37 1.21
C LYS A 15 -4.61 6.76 2.47
N ILE A 16 -3.60 7.40 3.05
CA ILE A 16 -3.06 7.00 4.34
C ILE A 16 -3.91 7.55 5.47
N THR A 17 -4.06 8.86 5.57
CA THR A 17 -4.61 9.51 6.77
C THR A 17 -6.11 9.35 6.91
N GLU A 18 -6.84 9.23 5.80
CA GLU A 18 -8.31 9.14 5.79
C GLU A 18 -8.81 7.71 5.57
N TYR A 19 -7.91 6.76 5.28
CA TYR A 19 -8.29 5.36 5.03
C TYR A 19 -7.41 4.34 5.76
N LEU A 20 -6.11 4.24 5.46
CA LEU A 20 -5.25 3.18 6.03
C LEU A 20 -4.96 3.35 7.53
N LEU A 21 -4.89 4.59 8.03
CA LEU A 21 -4.66 4.92 9.44
C LEU A 21 -5.90 5.56 10.09
N CYS A 22 -7.05 5.48 9.43
CA CYS A 22 -8.30 6.05 9.92
C CYS A 22 -9.15 4.97 10.60
N THR A 23 -9.17 4.99 11.94
CA THR A 23 -9.93 4.02 12.75
C THR A 23 -11.45 4.19 12.65
N SER A 24 -11.93 5.38 12.27
CA SER A 24 -13.35 5.68 12.07
C SER A 24 -13.86 5.35 10.65
N HIS A 25 -12.99 5.01 9.71
CA HIS A 25 -13.41 4.67 8.34
C HIS A 25 -14.08 3.28 8.32
N PRO A 26 -15.31 3.12 7.77
CA PRO A 26 -16.04 1.85 7.78
C PRO A 26 -15.23 0.66 7.26
N ASP A 27 -14.58 0.83 6.10
CA ASP A 27 -13.74 -0.22 5.50
C ASP A 27 -12.25 -0.18 5.90
N GLY A 28 -11.82 0.89 6.58
CA GLY A 28 -10.42 1.21 6.86
C GLY A 28 -10.00 0.86 8.28
N SER A 29 -10.97 0.80 9.21
CA SER A 29 -10.74 0.63 10.65
C SER A 29 -9.84 -0.56 10.99
N ASN A 30 -10.10 -1.74 10.44
CA ASN A 30 -9.28 -2.93 10.69
C ASN A 30 -7.83 -2.78 10.19
N LYS A 31 -7.62 -2.03 9.10
CA LYS A 31 -6.27 -1.76 8.57
C LYS A 31 -5.53 -0.77 9.46
N ALA A 32 -6.24 0.25 9.96
CA ALA A 32 -5.70 1.21 10.91
C ALA A 32 -5.28 0.52 12.20
N VAL A 33 -6.14 -0.30 12.80
CA VAL A 33 -5.81 -1.08 14.01
C VAL A 33 -4.58 -1.96 13.79
N PHE A 34 -4.51 -2.66 12.66
CA PHE A 34 -3.36 -3.49 12.32
C PHE A 34 -2.07 -2.67 12.18
N LEU A 35 -2.07 -1.61 11.36
CA LEU A 35 -0.87 -0.81 11.07
C LEU A 35 -0.38 -0.06 12.32
N SER A 36 -1.30 0.46 13.15
CA SER A 36 -0.95 1.16 14.39
C SER A 36 -0.22 0.27 15.38
N GLN A 37 -0.45 -1.05 15.37
CA GLN A 37 0.31 -1.98 16.21
C GLN A 37 1.80 -1.93 15.90
N PHE A 38 2.20 -1.61 14.67
CA PHE A 38 3.60 -1.59 14.24
C PHE A 38 4.27 -0.21 14.32
N GLY A 39 3.65 0.73 15.04
CA GLY A 39 4.20 2.07 15.26
C GLY A 39 3.87 3.10 14.18
N PHE A 40 2.97 2.79 13.24
CA PHE A 40 2.45 3.81 12.32
C PHE A 40 1.37 4.66 13.00
N THR A 41 1.44 5.97 12.79
CA THR A 41 0.52 6.96 13.35
C THR A 41 0.20 8.02 12.30
N LEU A 42 -0.82 8.84 12.55
CA LEU A 42 -1.18 9.94 11.64
C LEU A 42 -0.07 10.99 11.55
N GLU A 43 0.69 11.21 12.61
CA GLU A 43 1.82 12.14 12.66
C GLU A 43 2.97 11.65 11.77
N ASN A 44 3.21 10.33 11.76
CA ASN A 44 4.28 9.72 10.98
C ASN A 44 3.82 9.11 9.65
N TRP A 45 2.67 9.54 9.13
CA TRP A 45 2.06 8.99 7.90
C TRP A 45 3.02 8.89 6.70
N ARG A 46 4.01 9.78 6.62
CA ARG A 46 5.05 9.77 5.57
C ARG A 46 5.92 8.51 5.63
N ILE A 47 6.20 8.00 6.82
CA ILE A 47 6.95 6.74 7.01
C ILE A 47 6.17 5.59 6.40
N LEU A 48 4.87 5.48 6.69
CA LEU A 48 4.02 4.47 6.06
C LEU A 48 3.99 4.61 4.52
N ALA A 49 3.92 5.84 4.01
CA ALA A 49 3.95 6.09 2.56
C ALA A 49 5.24 5.56 1.92
N GLU A 50 6.38 5.83 2.56
CA GLU A 50 7.68 5.36 2.09
C GLU A 50 7.82 3.84 2.17
N SER A 51 7.44 3.24 3.30
CA SER A 51 7.43 1.79 3.49
C SER A 51 6.59 1.07 2.44
N LEU A 52 5.42 1.63 2.08
CA LEU A 52 4.55 1.07 1.03
C LEU A 52 5.15 1.21 -0.37
N ARG A 53 5.79 2.34 -0.70
CA ARG A 53 6.50 2.50 -1.98
C ARG A 53 7.66 1.50 -2.09
N LYS A 54 8.48 1.40 -1.05
CA LYS A 54 9.58 0.43 -0.98
C LYS A 54 9.07 -1.01 -1.12
N HIS A 55 7.99 -1.35 -0.43
CA HIS A 55 7.33 -2.67 -0.54
C HIS A 55 6.92 -2.97 -1.99
N GLY A 56 6.21 -2.06 -2.65
CA GLY A 56 5.77 -2.23 -4.04
C GLY A 56 6.91 -2.33 -5.05
N ALA A 57 8.06 -1.69 -4.78
CA ALA A 57 9.25 -1.75 -5.62
C ALA A 57 10.14 -2.98 -5.36
N THR A 58 10.11 -3.52 -4.14
CA THR A 58 11.02 -4.59 -3.70
C THR A 58 10.49 -5.98 -4.04
N TYR A 59 9.19 -6.21 -3.85
CA TYR A 59 8.63 -7.55 -3.95
C TYR A 59 7.95 -7.80 -5.29
N ASN A 60 7.89 -9.08 -5.66
CA ASN A 60 7.26 -9.52 -6.89
C ASN A 60 5.73 -9.36 -6.83
N VAL A 61 5.15 -8.98 -7.97
CA VAL A 61 3.71 -9.06 -8.20
C VAL A 61 3.29 -10.54 -8.15
N VAL A 62 2.28 -10.82 -7.34
CA VAL A 62 1.69 -12.16 -7.18
C VAL A 62 0.36 -12.33 -7.90
N LYS A 63 -0.30 -11.23 -8.28
CA LYS A 63 -1.58 -11.26 -9.00
C LYS A 63 -1.74 -10.03 -9.88
N VAL A 64 -2.20 -10.26 -11.10
CA VAL A 64 -2.58 -9.20 -12.06
C VAL A 64 -4.05 -9.37 -12.41
N VAL A 65 -4.82 -8.27 -12.36
CA VAL A 65 -6.24 -8.25 -12.72
C VAL A 65 -6.52 -7.04 -13.59
N GLU A 66 -6.83 -7.27 -14.85
CA GLU A 66 -7.26 -6.24 -15.78
C GLU A 66 -8.74 -5.91 -15.59
N SER A 67 -9.10 -4.64 -15.76
CA SER A 67 -10.48 -4.18 -15.79
C SER A 67 -10.63 -2.97 -16.73
N GLU A 68 -11.86 -2.49 -16.89
CA GLU A 68 -12.14 -1.29 -17.69
C GLU A 68 -11.41 -0.03 -17.19
N TYR A 69 -11.12 0.04 -15.89
CA TYR A 69 -10.47 1.18 -15.23
C TYR A 69 -8.94 1.14 -15.35
N GLY A 70 -8.35 -0.03 -15.57
CA GLY A 70 -6.91 -0.23 -15.62
C GLY A 70 -6.49 -1.59 -15.10
N THR A 71 -5.19 -1.76 -14.88
CA THR A 71 -4.60 -3.03 -14.43
C THR A 71 -4.25 -2.95 -12.96
N ARG A 72 -4.80 -3.87 -12.16
CA ARG A 72 -4.50 -4.01 -10.74
C ARG A 72 -3.40 -5.03 -10.51
N TYR A 73 -2.43 -4.68 -9.68
CA TYR A 73 -1.29 -5.50 -9.32
C TYR A 73 -1.30 -5.73 -7.81
N SER A 74 -1.29 -6.98 -7.38
CA SER A 74 -1.11 -7.34 -5.97
C SER A 74 0.34 -7.73 -5.74
N VAL A 75 0.95 -7.18 -4.69
CA VAL A 75 2.32 -7.45 -4.28
C VAL A 75 2.29 -7.96 -2.84
N ASP A 76 2.98 -9.06 -2.58
CA ASP A 76 3.06 -9.67 -1.25
C ASP A 76 4.50 -9.62 -0.73
N GLY A 77 4.70 -9.30 0.53
CA GLY A 77 6.04 -9.18 1.12
C GLY A 77 6.03 -8.58 2.52
N LEU A 78 7.21 -8.49 3.14
CA LEU A 78 7.38 -7.85 4.45
C LEU A 78 7.31 -6.33 4.31
N LEU A 79 6.45 -5.68 5.09
CA LEU A 79 6.41 -4.22 5.20
C LEU A 79 7.49 -3.76 6.18
N GLU A 80 8.35 -2.81 5.81
CA GLU A 80 9.26 -2.19 6.78
C GLU A 80 8.46 -1.33 7.79
N THR A 81 8.58 -1.64 9.09
CA THR A 81 7.84 -0.98 10.16
C THR A 81 8.73 -0.23 11.14
N PRO A 82 8.24 0.86 11.76
CA PRO A 82 8.96 1.59 12.80
C PRO A 82 9.49 0.72 13.94
N ASP A 83 8.75 -0.31 14.32
CA ASP A 83 9.12 -1.24 15.39
C ASP A 83 9.95 -2.46 14.93
N SER A 84 10.33 -2.51 13.65
CA SER A 84 11.13 -3.56 13.02
C SER A 84 10.54 -4.98 13.01
N ARG A 85 9.30 -5.20 13.48
CA ARG A 85 8.65 -6.52 13.41
C ARG A 85 8.29 -6.93 11.98
N ASN A 86 8.18 -5.96 11.07
CA ASN A 86 8.05 -6.12 9.63
C ASN A 86 7.04 -7.19 9.17
N PRO A 87 5.73 -7.00 9.39
CA PRO A 87 4.73 -8.03 9.11
C PRO A 87 4.59 -8.31 7.60
N TYR A 88 4.18 -9.53 7.28
CA TYR A 88 3.87 -9.93 5.90
C TYR A 88 2.49 -9.38 5.50
N ILE A 89 2.45 -8.56 4.44
CA ILE A 89 1.22 -7.91 3.98
C ILE A 89 1.03 -8.10 2.47
N ARG A 90 -0.18 -7.76 2.02
CA ARG A 90 -0.51 -7.53 0.62
C ARG A 90 -0.76 -6.05 0.37
N THR A 91 -0.07 -5.49 -0.63
CA THR A 91 -0.42 -4.19 -1.23
C THR A 91 -1.10 -4.40 -2.58
N VAL A 92 -2.04 -3.52 -2.91
CA VAL A 92 -2.72 -3.52 -4.22
C VAL A 92 -2.53 -2.17 -4.87
N TRP A 93 -2.06 -2.19 -6.11
CA TRP A 93 -1.76 -1.02 -6.93
C TRP A 93 -2.62 -1.05 -8.19
N ILE A 94 -2.92 0.12 -8.76
CA ILE A 94 -3.56 0.24 -10.08
C ILE A 94 -2.72 1.11 -10.99
N ILE A 95 -2.58 0.68 -12.23
CA ILE A 95 -2.14 1.52 -13.35
C ILE A 95 -3.37 1.73 -14.23
N GLU A 96 -3.86 2.96 -14.29
CA GLU A 96 -5.05 3.33 -15.07
C GLU A 96 -4.73 3.32 -16.58
N LYS A 97 -5.73 3.09 -17.45
CA LYS A 97 -5.50 2.88 -18.91
C LYS A 97 -4.71 4.00 -19.61
N LYS A 98 -4.77 5.23 -19.12
CA LYS A 98 -4.09 6.41 -19.68
C LYS A 98 -2.97 6.93 -18.79
N SER A 99 -2.54 6.12 -17.82
CA SER A 99 -1.46 6.43 -16.89
C SER A 99 -0.41 5.33 -16.97
N THR A 100 0.83 5.68 -16.69
CA THR A 100 1.91 4.72 -16.45
C THR A 100 2.24 4.61 -14.97
N THR A 101 1.68 5.50 -14.14
CA THR A 101 2.02 5.65 -12.73
C THR A 101 1.18 4.71 -11.86
N PRO A 102 1.81 3.80 -11.09
CA PRO A 102 1.08 2.97 -10.14
C PRO A 102 0.55 3.81 -8.99
N ARG A 103 -0.72 3.62 -8.65
CA ARG A 103 -1.35 4.28 -7.50
C ARG A 103 -1.83 3.25 -6.50
N LEU A 104 -1.57 3.49 -5.21
CA LEU A 104 -1.97 2.56 -4.16
C LEU A 104 -3.50 2.52 -4.00
N ILE A 105 -4.08 1.32 -4.12
CA ILE A 105 -5.48 1.06 -3.82
C ILE A 105 -5.66 0.70 -2.34
N THR A 106 -4.85 -0.21 -1.80
CA THR A 106 -4.99 -0.66 -0.41
C THR A 106 -3.76 -1.44 0.08
N ALA A 107 -3.65 -1.59 1.39
CA ALA A 107 -2.69 -2.45 2.07
C ALA A 107 -3.40 -3.17 3.22
N HIS A 108 -3.16 -4.46 3.40
CA HIS A 108 -3.80 -5.28 4.44
C HIS A 108 -2.93 -6.48 4.82
N PRO A 109 -3.07 -7.01 6.05
CA PRO A 109 -2.47 -8.29 6.41
C PRO A 109 -2.95 -9.37 5.43
N LYS A 110 -2.05 -10.31 5.11
CA LYS A 110 -2.39 -11.48 4.30
C LYS A 110 -3.02 -12.57 5.15
#